data_AF-K1SN39-F1
#
_entry.id   AF-K1SN39-F1
#
_cell.length_a   1.000
_cell.length_b   1.000
_cell.length_c   1.000
_cell.angle_alpha   90.00
_cell.angle_beta   90.00
_cell.angle_gamma   90.00
#
_symmetry.space_group_name_H-M   'P 1'
#
loop_
_entity.id
_entity.type
_entity.pdbx_description
1 polymer ?
#
loop_
_entity_poly.entity_id
_entity_poly.type
_entity_poly.pdbx_seq_one_letter_code
_entity_poly.pdbx_strand_id
1 'polypeptide(L)' 'AELKTVITGGNGLSLSDKERMDVVDQVYTKMLEYRNLTRYYTRKTISVSFIRSREKGDAHRVLALYGNPNDRYW' A
#
# COMPACT_ATOMS: atom_id res chain seq x y z
N ALA A 1 26.27 -36.59 -13.13
CA ALA A 1 24.88 -36.13 -12.94
C ALA A 1 24.88 -35.28 -11.69
N GLU A 2 24.40 -34.03 -11.72
CA GLU A 2 24.00 -33.33 -10.47
C GLU A 2 23.34 -31.95 -10.66
N LEU A 3 23.63 -31.21 -11.74
CA LEU A 3 22.96 -29.90 -11.96
C LEU A 3 21.46 -30.01 -12.23
N LYS A 4 20.99 -31.13 -12.82
CA LYS A 4 19.55 -31.39 -13.02
C LYS A 4 18.80 -31.69 -11.73
N THR A 5 19.49 -32.12 -10.68
CA THR A 5 18.86 -32.46 -9.39
C THR A 5 18.55 -31.20 -8.57
N VAL A 6 19.31 -30.12 -8.79
CA VAL A 6 19.18 -28.84 -8.06
C VAL A 6 17.93 -28.05 -8.46
N ILE A 7 17.42 -28.26 -9.69
CA ILE A 7 16.37 -27.39 -10.25
C ILE A 7 14.97 -28.03 -10.16
N THR A 8 14.86 -29.37 -10.09
CA THR A 8 13.63 -30.03 -10.58
C THR A 8 12.73 -30.70 -9.53
N GLY A 9 13.02 -30.63 -8.22
CA GLY A 9 12.48 -31.67 -7.32
C GLY A 9 11.63 -31.31 -6.09
N GLY A 10 11.65 -30.10 -5.52
CA GLY A 10 11.00 -29.95 -4.20
C GLY A 10 10.84 -28.57 -3.59
N ASN A 11 11.50 -27.55 -4.13
CA ASN A 11 11.33 -26.17 -3.68
C ASN A 11 10.71 -25.42 -4.86
N GLY A 12 9.55 -24.76 -4.68
CA GLY A 12 8.75 -24.08 -5.73
C GLY A 12 9.44 -22.90 -6.45
N LEU A 13 10.73 -23.02 -6.75
CA LEU A 13 11.62 -22.09 -7.42
C LEU A 13 11.72 -22.35 -8.93
N SER A 14 11.14 -23.47 -9.42
CA SER A 14 11.00 -23.75 -10.85
C SER A 14 9.61 -23.33 -11.31
N LEU A 15 9.50 -22.08 -11.76
CA LEU A 15 8.30 -21.51 -12.36
C LEU A 15 8.55 -21.30 -13.85
N SER A 16 7.57 -21.66 -14.68
CA SER A 16 7.53 -21.22 -16.07
C SER A 16 7.35 -19.70 -16.15
N ASP A 17 7.67 -19.11 -17.30
CA ASP A 17 7.50 -17.68 -17.54
C ASP A 17 6.07 -17.20 -17.26
N LYS A 18 5.07 -18.02 -17.62
CA LYS A 18 3.67 -17.75 -17.33
C LYS A 18 3.40 -17.72 -15.82
N GLU A 19 3.81 -18.77 -15.10
CA GLU A 19 3.56 -18.85 -13.66
C GLU A 19 4.24 -17.71 -12.89
N ARG A 20 5.43 -17.28 -13.33
CA ARG A 20 6.09 -16.08 -12.77
C ARG A 20 5.25 -14.83 -12.98
N MET A 21 4.73 -14.60 -14.18
CA MET A 21 3.89 -13.43 -14.47
C MET A 21 2.55 -13.47 -13.71
N ASP A 22 1.94 -14.65 -13.58
CA ASP A 22 0.70 -14.83 -12.81
C ASP A 22 0.91 -14.50 -11.31
N VAL A 23 2.05 -14.92 -10.73
CA VAL A 23 2.41 -14.57 -9.33
C VAL A 23 2.63 -13.06 -9.18
N VAL A 24 3.34 -12.43 -10.11
CA VAL A 24 3.58 -10.97 -10.09
C VAL A 24 2.25 -10.21 -10.13
N ASP A 25 1.34 -10.58 -11.03
CA ASP A 25 0.03 -9.94 -11.16
C ASP A 25 -0.83 -10.11 -9.89
N GLN A 26 -0.82 -11.31 -9.30
CA GLN A 26 -1.53 -11.59 -8.06
C GLN A 26 -1.00 -10.73 -6.90
N VAL A 27 0.32 -10.64 -6.73
CA VAL A 27 0.94 -9.81 -5.68
C VAL A 27 0.65 -8.34 -5.91
N TYR A 28 0.80 -7.86 -7.15
CA TYR A 28 0.51 -6.48 -7.51
C TYR A 28 -0.94 -6.11 -7.19
N THR A 29 -1.89 -6.94 -7.61
CA THR A 29 -3.33 -6.71 -7.37
C THR A 29 -3.65 -6.64 -5.88
N LYS A 30 -3.16 -7.59 -5.08
CA LYS A 30 -3.35 -7.58 -3.62
C LYS A 30 -2.75 -6.34 -2.96
N MET A 31 -1.52 -5.97 -3.34
CA MET A 31 -0.86 -4.80 -2.78
C MET A 31 -1.56 -3.50 -3.17
N LEU A 32 -2.07 -3.41 -4.40
CA LEU A 32 -2.85 -2.27 -4.87
C LEU A 32 -4.16 -2.15 -4.07
N GLU A 33 -4.86 -3.25 -3.84
CA GLU A 33 -6.07 -3.28 -3.02
C GLU A 33 -5.80 -2.82 -1.59
N TYR A 34 -4.79 -3.39 -0.91
CA TYR A 34 -4.41 -2.97 0.44
C TYR A 34 -4.03 -1.49 0.50
N ARG A 35 -3.21 -1.01 -0.44
CA ARG A 35 -2.83 0.41 -0.52
C ARG A 35 -4.06 1.30 -0.67
N ASN A 36 -5.01 0.91 -1.52
CA ASN A 36 -6.24 1.66 -1.74
C ASN A 36 -7.12 1.70 -0.49
N LEU A 37 -7.25 0.57 0.22
CA LEU A 37 -8.03 0.46 1.45
C LEU A 37 -7.44 1.32 2.57
N THR A 38 -6.13 1.21 2.81
CA THR A 38 -5.42 2.04 3.78
C THR A 38 -5.58 3.53 3.43
N ARG A 39 -5.36 3.90 2.17
CA ARG A 39 -5.52 5.29 1.71
C ARG A 39 -6.94 5.81 1.93
N TYR A 40 -7.96 5.00 1.67
CA TYR A 40 -9.36 5.37 1.88
C TYR A 40 -9.67 5.64 3.35
N TYR A 41 -9.34 4.69 4.24
CA TYR A 41 -9.65 4.84 5.66
C TYR A 41 -8.81 5.93 6.34
N THR A 42 -7.54 6.08 5.99
CA THR A 42 -6.71 7.20 6.47
C THR A 42 -7.34 8.54 6.10
N ARG A 43 -7.77 8.70 4.84
CA ARG A 43 -8.44 9.94 4.41
C ARG A 43 -9.77 10.17 5.10
N LYS A 44 -10.60 9.14 5.23
CA LYS A 44 -11.87 9.23 5.97
C LYS A 44 -11.64 9.69 7.41
N THR A 45 -10.65 9.11 8.09
CA THR A 45 -10.31 9.47 9.48
C THR A 45 -9.81 10.91 9.58
N ILE A 46 -8.92 11.35 8.67
CA ILE A 46 -8.45 12.74 8.61
C ILE A 46 -9.63 13.70 8.38
N SER A 47 -10.52 13.40 7.45
CA SER A 47 -11.70 14.23 7.18
C SER A 47 -12.61 14.38 8.41
N VAL A 48 -12.87 13.29 9.13
CA VAL A 48 -13.65 13.34 10.39
C VAL A 48 -12.91 14.15 11.46
N SER A 49 -11.60 13.94 11.61
CA SER A 49 -10.78 14.71 12.55
C SER A 49 -10.82 16.20 12.23
N PHE A 50 -10.77 16.57 10.95
CA PHE A 50 -10.84 17.96 10.52
C PHE A 50 -12.19 18.59 10.90
N ILE A 51 -13.31 17.93 10.62
CA ILE A 51 -14.65 18.43 10.99
C ILE A 51 -14.75 18.64 12.51
N ARG A 52 -14.35 17.66 13.32
CA ARG A 52 -14.36 17.76 14.79
C ARG A 52 -13.44 18.86 15.31
N SER A 53 -12.28 19.05 14.67
CA SER A 53 -11.36 20.11 15.07
C SER A 53 -11.90 21.50 14.76
N ARG A 54 -12.73 21.66 13.74
CA ARG A 54 -13.44 22.94 13.48
C ARG A 54 -14.42 23.27 14.59
N GLU A 55 -15.17 22.29 15.09
CA GLU A 55 -16.08 22.46 16.23
C GLU A 55 -15.33 22.85 17.52
N LYS A 56 -14.10 22.36 17.68
CA LYS A 56 -13.24 22.63 18.85
C LYS A 56 -12.32 23.86 18.70
N GLY A 57 -12.27 24.49 17.53
CA GLY A 57 -11.37 25.61 17.24
C GLY A 57 -9.90 25.23 16.96
N ASP A 58 -9.58 23.96 16.69
CA ASP A 58 -8.22 23.43 16.48
C ASP A 58 -7.96 22.99 15.01
N ALA A 59 -8.72 23.52 14.06
CA ALA A 59 -8.65 23.10 12.66
C ALA A 59 -7.28 23.37 12.00
N HIS A 60 -6.61 24.46 12.39
CA HIS A 60 -5.29 24.83 11.85
C HIS A 60 -4.22 23.78 12.19
N ARG A 61 -4.25 23.22 13.40
CA ARG A 61 -3.31 22.17 13.82
C ARG A 61 -3.51 20.88 13.03
N VAL A 62 -4.76 20.46 12.84
CA VAL A 62 -5.08 19.27 12.03
C VAL A 62 -4.67 19.47 10.56
N LEU A 63 -4.87 20.67 10.02
CA LEU A 63 -4.43 21.02 8.66
C LEU A 63 -2.90 21.01 8.53
N ALA A 64 -2.16 21.50 9.53
CA ALA A 64 -0.69 21.47 9.52
C ALA A 64 -0.13 20.04 9.51
N LEU A 65 -0.82 19.09 10.18
CA LEU A 65 -0.41 17.69 10.24
C LEU A 65 -0.76 16.90 8.99
N TYR A 66 -1.96 17.12 8.44
CA TYR A 66 -2.56 16.25 7.41
C TYR A 66 -2.95 16.96 6.11
N GLY A 67 -2.64 18.24 5.98
CA GLY A 67 -2.80 19.01 4.74
C GLY A 67 -1.95 18.46 3.60
N ASN A 68 -2.12 19.03 2.41
CA ASN A 68 -1.36 18.62 1.24
C ASN A 68 0.14 18.80 1.50
N PRO A 69 0.99 17.79 1.23
CA PRO A 69 2.44 17.94 1.30
C PRO A 69 2.97 19.12 0.47
N ASN A 70 2.33 19.42 -0.66
CA ASN A 70 2.69 20.56 -1.52
C ASN A 70 2.31 21.92 -0.90
N ASP A 71 1.48 21.93 0.14
CA ASP A 71 1.05 23.15 0.85
C ASP A 71 1.85 23.36 2.16
N ARG A 72 2.86 22.51 2.45
CA ARG A 72 3.76 22.70 3.60
C ARG A 72 4.95 23.57 3.18
N TYR A 73 5.14 24.69 3.89
CA TYR A 73 6.14 25.73 3.58
C TYR A 73 7.56 25.42 4.10
N TRP A 74 7.81 24.18 4.53
CA TRP A 74 9.08 23.72 5.07
C TRP A 74 9.55 22.47 4.32
#